data_AF-A0A8S9TMF2-F1
#
_entry.id   AF-A0A8S9TMF2-F1
#
_cell.length_a   1.000
_cell.length_b   1.000
_cell.length_c   1.000
_cell.angle_alpha   90.00
_cell.angle_beta   90.00
_cell.angle_gamma   90.00
#
_symmetry.space_group_name_H-M   'P 1'
#
loop_
_entity.id
_entity.type
_entity.pdbx_description
1 polymer ?
#
loop_
_entity_poly.entity_id
_entity_poly.type
_entity_poly.pdbx_seq_one_letter_code
_entity_poly.pdbx_strand_id
1 'polypeptide(L)'
;MTAPATKILDKWFESDVLKATLATDAIIGAKVSPSTPGSAYILFHHVMGEVNGIKGAWGHVKGGMGGVSEAIAKAATEAGAEIHVSSPVKSISVQDGKARGVCLESGDVVESDCILSNASPATTMLDLLDPRDLPEDVVTHFKRNWNSKSASTKINVALDRLPNFSCFPNGGDGNVPMPNHYGTIHFEDSLGQIEDAYLDAQRGICSKRPVIEMNIPTSLDPTIAPPGKHIALLFVQYTPYEPKDGKWSEPGKKERFASQVFSVIDEYAPGFTNSIIDYEMLTPPDLERVFSLPRGNIFHGAMGLDQLFWMRPMPGNSSYRSPIDGLYFCSAGTHPGGGVMGACGRNAAMVCLKYQKFHK
;
A
#
# COMPACT_ATOMS: atom_id res chain seq x y z
N MET A 1 -2.64 -6.67 20.21
CA MET A 1 -1.90 -7.23 19.07
C MET A 1 -2.56 -8.45 18.48
N THR A 2 -2.78 -9.53 19.24
CA THR A 2 -3.37 -10.79 18.71
C THR A 2 -4.91 -10.81 18.69
N ALA A 3 -5.56 -9.89 19.40
CA ALA A 3 -7.01 -9.74 19.39
C ALA A 3 -7.52 -9.27 18.01
N PRO A 4 -8.78 -9.55 17.67
CA PRO A 4 -9.44 -8.87 16.57
C PRO A 4 -9.68 -7.40 16.90
N ALA A 5 -9.74 -6.55 15.87
CA ALA A 5 -10.01 -5.13 15.98
C ALA A 5 -11.40 -4.88 16.58
N THR A 6 -12.41 -5.69 16.22
CA THR A 6 -13.76 -5.59 16.79
C THR A 6 -13.75 -5.61 18.32
N LYS A 7 -12.99 -6.53 18.93
CA LYS A 7 -12.86 -6.61 20.40
C LYS A 7 -12.27 -5.35 21.02
N ILE A 8 -11.35 -4.67 20.33
CA ILE A 8 -10.78 -3.41 20.80
C ILE A 8 -11.79 -2.27 20.65
N LEU A 9 -12.47 -2.21 19.51
CA LEU A 9 -13.45 -1.17 19.21
C LEU A 9 -14.68 -1.26 20.12
N ASP A 10 -15.25 -2.45 20.32
CA ASP A 10 -16.41 -2.68 21.20
C ASP A 10 -16.10 -2.40 22.67
N LYS A 11 -14.82 -2.44 23.07
CA LYS A 11 -14.42 -2.08 24.43
C LYS A 11 -14.54 -0.58 24.69
N TRP A 12 -14.31 0.25 23.68
CA TRP A 12 -14.15 1.70 23.84
C TRP A 12 -15.26 2.54 23.21
N PHE A 13 -16.01 1.99 22.26
CA PHE A 13 -16.98 2.74 21.46
C PHE A 13 -18.33 2.03 21.38
N GLU A 14 -19.40 2.82 21.52
CA GLU A 14 -20.78 2.32 21.43
C GLU A 14 -21.37 2.50 20.02
N SER A 15 -21.02 3.57 19.31
CA SER A 15 -21.56 3.90 17.98
C SER A 15 -21.02 2.98 16.88
N ASP A 16 -21.92 2.34 16.13
CA ASP A 16 -21.55 1.47 15.00
C ASP A 16 -20.87 2.21 13.86
N VAL A 17 -21.30 3.44 13.55
CA VAL A 17 -20.68 4.27 12.52
C VAL A 17 -19.24 4.65 12.88
N LEU A 18 -19.01 5.02 14.16
CA LEU A 18 -17.65 5.31 14.64
C LEU A 18 -16.77 4.06 14.62
N LYS A 19 -17.31 2.91 15.06
CA LYS A 19 -16.61 1.62 15.02
C LYS A 19 -16.26 1.22 13.59
N ALA A 20 -17.18 1.39 12.63
CA ALA A 20 -16.93 1.12 11.22
C ALA A 20 -15.83 2.01 10.65
N THR A 21 -15.92 3.32 10.91
CA THR A 21 -14.92 4.32 10.50
C THR A 21 -13.53 3.93 10.98
N LEU A 22 -13.37 3.61 12.28
CA LEU A 22 -12.08 3.22 12.85
C LEU A 22 -11.61 1.82 12.43
N ALA A 23 -12.53 0.93 12.03
CA ALA A 23 -12.18 -0.41 11.58
C ALA A 23 -11.54 -0.43 10.18
N THR A 24 -11.70 0.62 9.38
CA THR A 24 -11.03 0.74 8.08
C THR A 24 -9.50 0.67 8.22
N ASP A 25 -8.94 1.34 9.23
CA ASP A 25 -7.52 1.26 9.59
C ASP A 25 -7.05 -0.16 9.96
N ALA A 26 -7.96 -1.05 10.36
CA ALA A 26 -7.65 -2.44 10.68
C ALA A 26 -7.53 -3.34 9.43
N ILE A 27 -7.87 -2.82 8.25
CA ILE A 27 -7.97 -3.60 7.02
C ILE A 27 -7.18 -2.98 5.86
N ILE A 28 -6.69 -1.74 5.97
CA ILE A 28 -5.81 -1.09 4.99
C ILE A 28 -4.64 -2.00 4.61
N GLY A 29 -4.51 -2.28 3.31
CA GLY A 29 -3.44 -3.12 2.76
C GLY A 29 -3.45 -4.59 3.21
N ALA A 30 -4.52 -5.04 3.86
CA ALA A 30 -4.64 -6.40 4.40
C ALA A 30 -5.95 -7.06 3.94
N LYS A 31 -5.85 -8.28 3.38
CA LYS A 31 -7.02 -9.08 3.01
C LYS A 31 -7.54 -9.87 4.23
N VAL A 32 -7.94 -9.18 5.29
CA VAL A 32 -8.49 -9.74 6.54
C VAL A 32 -9.72 -8.94 6.98
N SER A 33 -10.62 -9.55 7.74
CA SER A 33 -11.75 -8.84 8.35
C SER A 33 -11.35 -8.18 9.68
N PRO A 34 -12.04 -7.10 10.12
CA PRO A 34 -11.90 -6.58 11.48
C PRO A 34 -12.11 -7.63 12.59
N SER A 35 -12.89 -8.69 12.34
CA SER A 35 -13.15 -9.79 13.28
C SER A 35 -12.04 -10.86 13.29
N THR A 36 -11.10 -10.80 12.35
CA THR A 36 -9.98 -11.76 12.25
C THR A 36 -8.98 -11.55 13.38
N PRO A 37 -8.57 -12.60 14.13
CA PRO A 37 -7.51 -12.49 15.11
C PRO A 37 -6.22 -11.89 14.52
N GLY A 38 -5.66 -10.88 15.19
CA GLY A 38 -4.48 -10.15 14.72
C GLY A 38 -4.79 -8.84 13.98
N SER A 39 -6.03 -8.60 13.55
CA SER A 39 -6.39 -7.35 12.85
C SER A 39 -6.22 -6.09 13.72
N ALA A 40 -6.26 -6.22 15.05
CA ALA A 40 -5.95 -5.11 15.95
C ALA A 40 -4.50 -4.61 15.83
N TYR A 41 -3.56 -5.44 15.35
CA TYR A 41 -2.21 -4.97 15.06
C TYR A 41 -2.18 -4.04 13.84
N ILE A 42 -2.99 -4.33 12.81
CA ILE A 42 -3.06 -3.49 11.61
C ILE A 42 -3.62 -2.11 11.98
N LEU A 43 -4.66 -2.07 12.83
CA LEU A 43 -5.16 -0.83 13.42
C LEU A 43 -4.05 -0.06 14.15
N PHE A 44 -3.29 -0.76 15.01
CA PHE A 44 -2.17 -0.17 15.74
C PHE A 44 -1.06 0.36 14.81
N HIS A 45 -0.75 -0.36 13.73
CA HIS A 45 0.27 0.02 12.74
C HIS A 45 -0.01 1.39 12.11
N HIS A 46 -1.28 1.72 11.87
CA HIS A 46 -1.67 3.01 11.28
C HIS A 46 -1.66 4.18 12.28
N VAL A 47 -1.50 3.91 13.59
CA VAL A 47 -1.45 4.96 14.64
C VAL A 47 -0.14 4.99 15.42
N MET A 48 0.80 4.08 15.15
CA MET A 48 2.08 4.02 15.87
C MET A 48 3.12 5.05 15.39
N GLY A 49 2.88 5.69 14.25
CA GLY A 49 3.82 6.63 13.61
C GLY A 49 3.86 8.02 14.26
N GLU A 50 4.72 8.87 13.72
CA GLU A 50 4.83 10.28 14.10
C GLU A 50 5.13 11.12 12.85
N VAL A 51 4.52 12.30 12.76
CA VAL A 51 4.88 13.31 11.76
C VAL A 51 5.15 14.62 12.49
N ASN A 52 6.34 15.19 12.30
CA ASN A 52 6.76 16.48 12.88
C ASN A 52 6.54 16.60 14.40
N GLY A 53 6.87 15.55 15.18
CA GLY A 53 6.65 15.58 16.64
C GLY A 53 5.26 15.13 17.08
N ILE A 54 4.31 14.96 16.15
CA ILE A 54 2.91 14.65 16.46
C ILE A 54 2.68 13.14 16.29
N LYS A 55 2.49 12.45 17.42
CA LYS A 55 2.24 11.00 17.46
C LYS A 55 0.88 10.65 16.89
N GLY A 56 0.83 9.56 16.12
CA GLY A 56 -0.38 9.04 15.47
C GLY A 56 -0.93 9.92 14.36
N ALA A 57 -0.24 10.99 13.98
CA ALA A 57 -0.69 11.89 12.93
C ALA A 57 -0.24 11.41 11.54
N TRP A 58 -1.09 11.68 10.55
CA TRP A 58 -0.78 11.57 9.14
C TRP A 58 -0.53 12.96 8.55
N GLY A 59 0.47 13.07 7.68
CA GLY A 59 0.86 14.32 7.05
C GLY A 59 0.48 14.36 5.58
N HIS A 60 0.01 15.50 5.11
CA HIS A 60 -0.10 15.78 3.68
C HIS A 60 1.18 16.45 3.18
N VAL A 61 1.70 15.95 2.06
CA VAL A 61 2.87 16.53 1.39
C VAL A 61 2.38 17.60 0.44
N LYS A 62 2.80 18.85 0.68
CA LYS A 62 2.53 19.96 -0.24
C LYS A 62 3.19 19.69 -1.59
N GLY A 63 2.46 19.88 -2.68
CA GLY A 63 2.84 19.50 -4.05
C GLY A 63 2.58 18.02 -4.37
N GLY A 64 2.02 17.25 -3.43
CA GLY A 64 1.71 15.83 -3.60
C GLY A 64 2.86 14.90 -3.20
N MET A 65 2.54 13.59 -3.13
CA MET A 65 3.47 12.57 -2.61
C MET A 65 4.74 12.38 -3.44
N GLY A 66 4.73 12.74 -4.74
CA GLY A 66 5.91 12.68 -5.61
C GLY A 66 7.08 13.53 -5.10
N GLY A 67 6.78 14.64 -4.39
CA GLY A 67 7.80 15.49 -3.79
C GLY A 67 8.66 14.78 -2.73
N VAL A 68 8.15 13.74 -2.06
CA VAL A 68 8.95 12.94 -1.11
C VAL A 68 10.02 12.15 -1.85
N SER A 69 9.64 11.44 -2.92
CA SER A 69 10.58 10.67 -3.74
C SER A 69 11.62 11.58 -4.43
N GLU A 70 11.19 12.74 -4.93
CA GLU A 70 12.09 13.73 -5.54
C GLU A 70 13.09 14.30 -4.52
N ALA A 71 12.63 14.62 -3.31
CA ALA A 71 13.51 15.10 -2.25
C ALA A 71 14.55 14.06 -1.85
N ILE A 72 14.16 12.79 -1.75
CA ILE A 72 15.09 11.68 -1.46
C ILE A 72 16.10 11.50 -2.60
N ALA A 73 15.65 11.51 -3.86
CA ALA A 73 16.51 11.39 -5.04
C ALA A 73 17.52 12.54 -5.11
N LYS A 74 17.08 13.77 -4.84
CA LYS A 74 17.94 14.95 -4.80
C LYS A 74 19.01 14.82 -3.71
N ALA A 75 18.60 14.47 -2.48
CA ALA A 75 19.55 14.30 -1.37
C ALA A 75 20.58 13.19 -1.65
N ALA A 76 20.16 12.09 -2.28
CA ALA A 76 21.06 11.02 -2.69
C ALA A 76 22.06 11.50 -3.75
N THR A 77 21.59 12.23 -4.76
CA THR A 77 22.44 12.75 -5.85
C THR A 77 23.44 13.80 -5.34
N GLU A 78 23.01 14.69 -4.44
CA GLU A 78 23.90 15.65 -3.75
C GLU A 78 24.98 14.96 -2.92
N ALA A 79 24.69 13.77 -2.39
CA ALA A 79 25.66 12.90 -1.70
C ALA A 79 26.53 12.05 -2.65
N GLY A 80 26.37 12.19 -3.97
CA GLY A 80 27.16 11.51 -4.99
C GLY A 80 26.58 10.20 -5.52
N ALA A 81 25.31 9.89 -5.24
CA ALA A 81 24.66 8.73 -5.84
C ALA A 81 24.29 8.98 -7.31
N GLU A 82 24.47 7.96 -8.14
CA GLU A 82 23.97 7.95 -9.53
C GLU A 82 22.61 7.25 -9.58
N ILE A 83 21.64 7.84 -10.29
CA ILE A 83 20.28 7.32 -10.41
C ILE A 83 20.01 6.95 -11.87
N HIS A 84 19.81 5.66 -12.12
CA HIS A 84 19.46 5.14 -13.43
C HIS A 84 17.97 4.79 -13.46
N VAL A 85 17.21 5.48 -14.31
CA VAL A 85 15.78 5.22 -14.55
C VAL A 85 15.60 4.44 -15.85
N SER A 86 14.46 3.76 -16.01
CA SER A 86 14.20 2.92 -17.19
C SER A 86 15.26 1.83 -17.40
N SER A 87 15.85 1.34 -16.30
CA SER A 87 16.87 0.29 -16.27
C SER A 87 16.39 -0.90 -15.43
N PRO A 88 15.42 -1.71 -15.91
CA PRO A 88 14.92 -2.83 -15.13
C PRO A 88 16.04 -3.85 -14.85
N VAL A 89 16.15 -4.28 -13.59
CA VAL A 89 17.07 -5.34 -13.19
C VAL A 89 16.46 -6.68 -13.57
N LYS A 90 17.19 -7.45 -14.38
CA LYS A 90 16.80 -8.80 -14.81
C LYS A 90 17.19 -9.86 -13.79
N SER A 91 18.40 -9.77 -13.24
CA SER A 91 18.89 -10.72 -12.23
C SER A 91 19.99 -10.14 -11.36
N ILE A 92 20.22 -10.76 -10.21
CA ILE A 92 21.36 -10.53 -9.31
C ILE A 92 22.40 -11.61 -9.60
N SER A 93 23.65 -11.20 -9.82
CA SER A 93 24.76 -12.12 -10.02
C SER A 93 25.26 -12.65 -8.67
N VAL A 94 25.38 -13.97 -8.55
CA VAL A 94 25.90 -14.65 -7.37
C VAL A 94 27.09 -15.51 -7.76
N GLN A 95 28.16 -15.44 -6.97
CA GLN A 95 29.35 -16.27 -7.10
C GLN A 95 29.81 -16.72 -5.71
N ASP A 96 29.99 -18.03 -5.52
CA ASP A 96 30.41 -18.63 -4.25
C ASP A 96 29.54 -18.19 -3.05
N GLY A 97 28.22 -18.08 -3.27
CA GLY A 97 27.25 -17.66 -2.26
C GLY A 97 27.26 -16.16 -1.92
N LYS A 98 27.99 -15.34 -2.70
CA LYS A 98 28.10 -13.89 -2.53
C LYS A 98 27.56 -13.14 -3.74
N ALA A 99 26.81 -12.07 -3.50
CA ALA A 99 26.34 -11.16 -4.53
C ALA A 99 27.50 -10.35 -5.14
N ARG A 100 27.54 -10.26 -6.47
CA ARG A 100 28.61 -9.58 -7.24
C ARG A 100 28.13 -8.45 -8.13
N GLY A 101 26.83 -8.24 -8.22
CA GLY A 101 26.26 -7.17 -9.02
C GLY A 101 24.86 -7.51 -9.52
N VAL A 102 24.38 -6.71 -10.46
CA VAL A 102 23.10 -6.91 -11.14
C VAL A 102 23.28 -6.91 -12.64
N CYS A 103 22.48 -7.73 -13.33
CA CYS A 103 22.34 -7.71 -14.78
C CYS A 103 21.03 -7.01 -15.13
N LEU A 104 21.10 -6.01 -16.01
CA LEU A 104 19.93 -5.29 -16.50
C LEU A 104 19.24 -6.04 -17.64
N GLU A 105 17.98 -5.70 -17.93
CA GLU A 105 17.28 -6.24 -19.10
C GLU A 105 17.97 -5.89 -20.44
N SER A 106 18.73 -4.79 -20.49
CA SER A 106 19.57 -4.42 -21.63
C SER A 106 20.72 -5.39 -21.88
N GLY A 107 21.09 -6.19 -20.87
CA GLY A 107 22.29 -7.03 -20.87
C GLY A 107 23.51 -6.39 -20.21
N ASP A 108 23.45 -5.12 -19.84
CA ASP A 108 24.52 -4.45 -19.11
C ASP A 108 24.67 -5.02 -17.69
N VAL A 109 25.89 -5.01 -17.18
CA VAL A 109 26.23 -5.51 -15.84
C VAL A 109 26.74 -4.35 -14.98
N VAL A 110 26.17 -4.23 -13.78
CA VAL A 110 26.63 -3.29 -12.75
C VAL A 110 27.22 -4.10 -11.60
N GLU A 111 28.54 -4.06 -11.46
CA GLU A 111 29.27 -4.79 -10.43
C GLU A 111 29.12 -4.12 -9.05
N SER A 112 28.92 -4.92 -8.00
CA SER A 112 28.87 -4.44 -6.60
C SER A 112 29.05 -5.58 -5.60
N ASP A 113 29.73 -5.28 -4.49
CA ASP A 113 29.86 -6.19 -3.33
C ASP A 113 28.77 -5.99 -2.24
N CYS A 114 27.96 -4.93 -2.31
CA CYS A 114 26.78 -4.74 -1.44
C CYS A 114 25.57 -4.33 -2.29
N ILE A 115 24.49 -5.11 -2.21
CA ILE A 115 23.23 -4.88 -2.92
C ILE A 115 22.13 -4.74 -1.87
N LEU A 116 21.42 -3.60 -1.91
CA LEU A 116 20.20 -3.39 -1.12
C LEU A 116 19.00 -3.49 -2.05
N SER A 117 18.24 -4.59 -1.97
CA SER A 117 17.05 -4.80 -2.79
C SER A 117 15.83 -4.12 -2.16
N ASN A 118 15.32 -3.08 -2.84
CA ASN A 118 14.06 -2.43 -2.51
C ASN A 118 12.85 -3.10 -3.21
N ALA A 119 13.07 -4.14 -4.01
CA ALA A 119 11.99 -4.99 -4.51
C ALA A 119 11.34 -5.77 -3.35
N SER A 120 10.19 -6.39 -3.58
CA SER A 120 9.63 -7.30 -2.60
C SER A 120 10.62 -8.44 -2.28
N PRO A 121 10.68 -8.96 -1.04
CA PRO A 121 11.53 -10.10 -0.72
C PRO A 121 11.23 -11.32 -1.59
N ALA A 122 9.95 -11.54 -1.91
CA ALA A 122 9.53 -12.61 -2.83
C ALA A 122 10.08 -12.40 -4.23
N THR A 123 9.98 -11.21 -4.81
CA THR A 123 10.55 -10.87 -6.13
C THR A 123 12.07 -11.01 -6.12
N THR A 124 12.73 -10.52 -5.07
CA THR A 124 14.18 -10.64 -4.92
C THR A 124 14.63 -12.10 -4.92
N MET A 125 13.89 -12.97 -4.23
CA MET A 125 14.26 -14.38 -4.03
C MET A 125 13.79 -15.30 -5.15
N LEU A 126 12.63 -15.05 -5.75
CA LEU A 126 12.02 -15.95 -6.73
C LEU A 126 12.27 -15.50 -8.17
N ASP A 127 12.42 -14.20 -8.42
CA ASP A 127 12.45 -13.64 -9.77
C ASP A 127 13.85 -13.12 -10.14
N LEU A 128 14.57 -12.52 -9.18
CA LEU A 128 15.88 -11.91 -9.43
C LEU A 128 17.07 -12.83 -9.13
N LEU A 129 16.87 -13.97 -8.46
CA LEU A 129 17.93 -14.93 -8.12
C LEU A 129 17.68 -16.27 -8.80
N ASP A 130 18.77 -16.98 -9.10
CA ASP A 130 18.66 -18.37 -9.54
C ASP A 130 18.28 -19.24 -8.33
N PRO A 131 17.25 -20.10 -8.44
CA PRO A 131 16.88 -21.01 -7.35
C PRO A 131 18.01 -21.93 -6.89
N ARG A 132 19.03 -22.18 -7.72
CA ARG A 132 20.21 -23.00 -7.38
C ARG A 132 21.15 -22.31 -6.40
N ASP A 133 21.11 -20.98 -6.33
CA ASP A 133 21.92 -20.19 -5.39
C ASP A 133 21.25 -20.10 -4.00
N LEU A 134 20.02 -20.59 -3.88
CA LEU A 134 19.20 -20.46 -2.67
C LEU A 134 19.00 -21.79 -1.95
N PRO A 135 18.97 -21.77 -0.61
CA PRO A 135 18.47 -22.89 0.17
C PRO A 135 17.02 -23.27 -0.21
N GLU A 136 16.72 -24.57 -0.26
CA GLU A 136 15.41 -25.08 -0.69
C GLU A 136 14.26 -24.60 0.21
N ASP A 137 14.51 -24.44 1.51
CA ASP A 137 13.56 -23.94 2.50
C ASP A 137 13.19 -22.47 2.25
N VAL A 138 14.15 -21.64 1.81
CA VAL A 138 13.91 -20.23 1.42
C VAL A 138 12.99 -20.17 0.20
N VAL A 139 13.29 -20.95 -0.84
CA VAL A 139 12.46 -21.02 -2.05
C VAL A 139 11.06 -21.52 -1.72
N THR A 140 10.96 -22.55 -0.88
CA THR A 140 9.67 -23.12 -0.44
C THR A 140 8.86 -22.11 0.35
N HIS A 141 9.50 -21.35 1.27
CA HIS A 141 8.85 -20.31 2.05
C HIS A 141 8.21 -19.26 1.15
N PHE A 142 8.96 -18.66 0.24
CA PHE A 142 8.41 -17.61 -0.62
C PHE A 142 7.36 -18.11 -1.62
N LYS A 143 7.42 -19.38 -2.04
CA LYS A 143 6.41 -19.97 -2.94
C LYS A 143 5.11 -20.38 -2.23
N ARG A 144 5.19 -20.87 -1.00
CA ARG A 144 4.05 -21.52 -0.32
C ARG A 144 3.51 -20.76 0.89
N ASN A 145 4.39 -20.13 1.65
CA ASN A 145 4.06 -19.52 2.94
C ASN A 145 3.97 -18.00 2.84
N TRP A 146 4.74 -17.38 1.92
CA TRP A 146 4.70 -15.93 1.74
C TRP A 146 3.41 -15.49 1.04
N ASN A 147 2.50 -14.93 1.82
CA ASN A 147 1.25 -14.36 1.37
C ASN A 147 1.44 -12.88 1.01
N SER A 148 1.39 -12.57 -0.29
CA SER A 148 1.30 -11.18 -0.78
C SER A 148 -0.10 -10.81 -1.27
N LYS A 149 -1.14 -11.59 -0.99
CA LYS A 149 -2.48 -11.27 -1.48
C LYS A 149 -2.95 -9.94 -0.87
N SER A 150 -3.35 -9.02 -1.73
CA SER A 150 -4.11 -7.83 -1.39
C SER A 150 -5.43 -7.84 -2.13
N ALA A 151 -6.34 -6.98 -1.70
CA ALA A 151 -7.61 -6.77 -2.36
C ALA A 151 -7.92 -5.28 -2.42
N SER A 152 -6.92 -4.43 -2.65
CA SER A 152 -7.11 -2.99 -2.72
C SER A 152 -7.18 -2.54 -4.17
N THR A 153 -8.10 -1.62 -4.44
CA THR A 153 -8.23 -0.88 -5.70
C THR A 153 -8.11 0.60 -5.39
N LYS A 154 -7.41 1.34 -6.25
CA LYS A 154 -7.32 2.79 -6.16
C LYS A 154 -8.07 3.42 -7.32
N ILE A 155 -8.89 4.43 -7.04
CA ILE A 155 -9.56 5.25 -8.06
C ILE A 155 -9.19 6.72 -7.84
N ASN A 156 -8.52 7.32 -8.80
CA ASN A 156 -8.21 8.75 -8.81
C ASN A 156 -9.30 9.46 -9.60
N VAL A 157 -10.01 10.41 -9.00
CA VAL A 157 -11.15 11.08 -9.62
C VAL A 157 -10.89 12.58 -9.72
N ALA A 158 -11.00 13.12 -10.93
CA ALA A 158 -10.98 14.56 -11.18
C ALA A 158 -12.42 15.10 -11.12
N LEU A 159 -12.64 16.13 -10.30
CA LEU A 159 -13.95 16.70 -10.04
C LEU A 159 -14.01 18.17 -10.45
N ASP A 160 -15.17 18.60 -10.96
CA ASP A 160 -15.44 20.01 -11.28
C ASP A 160 -15.98 20.85 -10.12
N ARG A 161 -16.31 20.20 -9.00
CA ARG A 161 -16.77 20.80 -7.74
C ARG A 161 -16.58 19.81 -6.59
N LEU A 162 -16.58 20.29 -5.34
CA LEU A 162 -16.52 19.43 -4.16
C LEU A 162 -17.80 18.58 -4.02
N PRO A 163 -17.71 17.35 -3.46
CA PRO A 163 -18.89 16.59 -3.07
C PRO A 163 -19.76 17.39 -2.11
N ASN A 164 -21.09 17.30 -2.25
CA ASN A 164 -22.04 17.99 -1.39
C ASN A 164 -22.81 16.97 -0.54
N PHE A 165 -22.36 16.76 0.71
CA PHE A 165 -22.90 15.71 1.56
C PHE A 165 -24.25 16.10 2.16
N SER A 166 -25.26 15.23 2.04
CA SER A 166 -26.61 15.47 2.53
C SER A 166 -26.68 15.74 4.04
N CYS A 167 -25.79 15.13 4.84
CA CYS A 167 -25.74 15.30 6.29
C CYS A 167 -25.07 16.61 6.73
N PHE A 168 -24.24 17.21 5.87
CA PHE A 168 -23.59 18.48 6.12
C PHE A 168 -23.37 19.24 4.80
N PRO A 169 -24.45 19.83 4.24
CA PRO A 169 -24.41 20.43 2.92
C PRO A 169 -23.44 21.60 2.82
N ASN A 170 -22.82 21.76 1.64
CA ASN A 170 -21.88 22.83 1.36
C ASN A 170 -22.55 24.20 1.52
N GLY A 171 -21.93 25.08 2.31
CA GLY A 171 -22.33 26.48 2.42
C GLY A 171 -21.57 27.37 1.43
N GLY A 172 -22.25 28.37 0.85
CA GLY A 172 -21.61 29.38 0.00
C GLY A 172 -21.23 28.89 -1.39
N ASP A 173 -20.06 29.31 -1.89
CA ASP A 173 -19.48 28.81 -3.15
C ASP A 173 -19.07 27.34 -2.97
N GLY A 174 -19.70 26.45 -3.72
CA GLY A 174 -19.54 24.99 -3.61
C GLY A 174 -18.13 24.46 -3.89
N ASN A 175 -17.18 25.33 -4.24
CA ASN A 175 -15.76 25.00 -4.40
C ASN A 175 -14.89 25.35 -3.18
N VAL A 176 -15.46 25.94 -2.13
CA VAL A 176 -14.73 26.25 -0.89
C VAL A 176 -14.74 25.04 0.06
N PRO A 177 -13.57 24.49 0.42
CA PRO A 177 -13.51 23.34 1.33
C PRO A 177 -14.01 23.65 2.75
N MET A 178 -15.05 22.92 3.15
CA MET A 178 -15.58 22.86 4.52
C MET A 178 -14.90 21.80 5.42
N PRO A 179 -15.09 21.83 6.76
CA PRO A 179 -14.46 20.90 7.72
C PRO A 179 -14.48 19.41 7.33
N ASN A 180 -15.59 18.92 6.79
CA ASN A 180 -15.78 17.53 6.36
C ASN A 180 -14.92 17.14 5.15
N HIS A 181 -14.36 18.09 4.40
CA HIS A 181 -13.49 17.81 3.24
C HIS A 181 -12.01 17.70 3.58
N TYR A 182 -11.60 18.00 4.81
CA TYR A 182 -10.20 17.93 5.25
C TYR A 182 -9.82 16.58 5.88
N GLY A 183 -10.79 15.71 6.17
CA GLY A 183 -10.57 14.41 6.79
C GLY A 183 -10.56 13.24 5.79
N THR A 184 -10.45 12.03 6.33
CA THR A 184 -10.81 10.80 5.62
C THR A 184 -12.32 10.58 5.73
N ILE A 185 -12.95 10.25 4.60
CA ILE A 185 -14.39 10.14 4.45
C ILE A 185 -14.70 8.68 4.16
N HIS A 186 -15.56 8.08 4.99
CA HIS A 186 -15.92 6.66 4.93
C HIS A 186 -17.41 6.54 4.66
N PHE A 187 -17.80 5.48 3.96
CA PHE A 187 -19.18 5.28 3.51
C PHE A 187 -19.87 4.10 4.20
N GLU A 188 -19.18 3.44 5.13
CA GLU A 188 -19.65 2.28 5.90
C GLU A 188 -20.35 2.72 7.18
N ASP A 189 -21.51 2.13 7.47
CA ASP A 189 -22.31 2.46 8.67
C ASP A 189 -22.10 1.48 9.84
N SER A 190 -21.48 0.32 9.57
CA SER A 190 -21.38 -0.77 10.53
C SER A 190 -20.24 -1.73 10.20
N LEU A 191 -19.74 -2.42 11.23
CA LEU A 191 -18.75 -3.49 11.07
C LEU A 191 -19.26 -4.66 10.23
N GLY A 192 -20.59 -4.90 10.25
CA GLY A 192 -21.24 -5.93 9.45
C GLY A 192 -21.05 -5.71 7.95
N GLN A 193 -21.15 -4.47 7.47
CA GLN A 193 -20.90 -4.16 6.06
C GLN A 193 -19.45 -4.46 5.64
N ILE A 194 -18.49 -4.17 6.51
CA ILE A 194 -17.08 -4.47 6.26
C ILE A 194 -16.86 -5.99 6.22
N GLU A 195 -17.50 -6.74 7.11
CA GLU A 195 -17.47 -8.21 7.13
C GLU A 195 -18.10 -8.81 5.86
N ASP A 196 -19.27 -8.33 5.44
CA ASP A 196 -19.94 -8.80 4.22
C ASP A 196 -19.09 -8.57 2.98
N ALA A 197 -18.46 -7.40 2.87
CA ALA A 197 -17.53 -7.10 1.77
C ALA A 197 -16.29 -8.01 1.78
N TYR A 198 -15.76 -8.34 2.97
CA TYR A 198 -14.69 -9.32 3.11
C TYR A 198 -15.13 -10.72 2.66
N LEU A 199 -16.33 -11.18 3.07
CA LEU A 199 -16.88 -12.49 2.70
C LEU A 199 -17.12 -12.61 1.19
N ASP A 200 -17.58 -11.55 0.54
CA ASP A 200 -17.70 -11.48 -0.92
C ASP A 200 -16.34 -11.66 -1.60
N ALA A 201 -15.29 -11.01 -1.10
CA ALA A 201 -13.94 -11.14 -1.62
C ALA A 201 -13.29 -12.49 -1.36
N GLN A 202 -13.69 -13.20 -0.29
CA GLN A 202 -13.34 -14.61 -0.07
C GLN A 202 -14.02 -15.52 -1.08
N ARG A 203 -15.25 -15.19 -1.49
CA ARG A 203 -15.96 -15.88 -2.58
C ARG A 203 -15.42 -15.53 -3.96
N GLY A 204 -14.52 -14.56 -4.07
CA GLY A 204 -13.89 -14.12 -5.33
C GLY A 204 -14.77 -13.20 -6.16
N ILE A 205 -15.74 -12.52 -5.53
CA ILE A 205 -16.60 -11.53 -6.18
C ILE A 205 -16.33 -10.15 -5.56
N CYS A 206 -16.58 -9.10 -6.32
CA CYS A 206 -16.56 -7.74 -5.77
C CYS A 206 -17.85 -7.51 -4.96
N SER A 207 -17.74 -6.88 -3.79
CA SER A 207 -18.93 -6.57 -3.00
C SER A 207 -19.83 -5.58 -3.73
N LYS A 208 -21.15 -5.72 -3.56
CA LYS A 208 -22.14 -4.77 -4.11
C LYS A 208 -22.08 -3.40 -3.42
N ARG A 209 -21.66 -3.38 -2.16
CA ARG A 209 -21.44 -2.17 -1.38
C ARG A 209 -20.00 -2.21 -0.87
N PRO A 210 -19.03 -1.87 -1.73
CA PRO A 210 -17.62 -2.00 -1.41
C PRO A 210 -17.24 -1.04 -0.29
N VAL A 211 -16.17 -1.38 0.44
CA VAL A 211 -15.63 -0.50 1.48
C VAL A 211 -14.82 0.61 0.80
N ILE A 212 -15.20 1.87 1.01
CA ILE A 212 -14.67 3.05 0.32
C ILE A 212 -14.12 4.02 1.37
N GLU A 213 -12.82 4.25 1.30
CA GLU A 213 -12.19 5.41 1.94
C GLU A 213 -11.94 6.48 0.88
N MET A 214 -12.35 7.71 1.15
CA MET A 214 -12.13 8.86 0.27
C MET A 214 -11.32 9.94 0.98
N ASN A 215 -10.37 10.53 0.27
CA ASN A 215 -9.73 11.78 0.68
C ASN A 215 -9.71 12.80 -0.47
N ILE A 216 -9.76 14.08 -0.12
CA ILE A 216 -9.78 15.19 -1.08
C ILE A 216 -8.53 16.05 -0.86
N PRO A 217 -7.35 15.67 -1.38
CA PRO A 217 -6.10 16.37 -1.07
C PRO A 217 -6.10 17.83 -1.53
N THR A 218 -6.85 18.17 -2.58
CA THR A 218 -7.03 19.56 -3.04
C THR A 218 -7.74 20.47 -2.04
N SER A 219 -8.42 19.91 -1.03
CA SER A 219 -8.97 20.68 0.08
C SER A 219 -7.86 21.28 0.94
N LEU A 220 -6.74 20.56 1.11
CA LEU A 220 -5.60 20.97 1.92
C LEU A 220 -4.54 21.70 1.09
N ASP A 221 -4.35 21.29 -0.15
CA ASP A 221 -3.36 21.85 -1.05
C ASP A 221 -3.97 22.14 -2.42
N PRO A 222 -4.35 23.40 -2.72
CA PRO A 222 -4.95 23.74 -4.01
C PRO A 222 -3.92 23.71 -5.17
N THR A 223 -2.62 23.53 -4.91
CA THR A 223 -1.59 23.61 -5.95
C THR A 223 -1.51 22.38 -6.85
N ILE A 224 -2.15 21.27 -6.47
CA ILE A 224 -2.11 20.00 -7.19
C ILE A 224 -3.26 19.83 -8.21
N ALA A 225 -4.12 20.84 -8.38
CA ALA A 225 -5.19 20.85 -9.37
C ALA A 225 -5.40 22.25 -9.96
N PRO A 226 -6.01 22.37 -11.17
CA PRO A 226 -6.41 23.66 -11.72
C PRO A 226 -7.41 24.40 -10.80
N PRO A 227 -7.49 25.75 -10.88
CA PRO A 227 -8.44 26.52 -10.08
C PRO A 227 -9.89 26.03 -10.25
N GLY A 228 -10.59 25.86 -9.12
CA GLY A 228 -11.97 25.36 -9.09
C GLY A 228 -12.13 23.88 -9.45
N LYS A 229 -11.03 23.12 -9.56
CA LYS A 229 -11.04 21.67 -9.78
C LYS A 229 -10.51 20.97 -8.55
N HIS A 230 -11.02 19.76 -8.32
CA HIS A 230 -10.68 18.98 -7.14
C HIS A 230 -10.26 17.56 -7.53
N ILE A 231 -9.46 16.95 -6.67
CA ILE A 231 -9.08 15.55 -6.79
C ILE A 231 -9.70 14.83 -5.60
N ALA A 232 -10.46 13.77 -5.86
CA ALA A 232 -10.84 12.78 -4.85
C ALA A 232 -10.07 11.49 -5.13
N LEU A 233 -9.35 10.98 -4.13
CA LEU A 233 -8.75 9.65 -4.21
C LEU A 233 -9.61 8.69 -3.41
N LEU A 234 -10.00 7.60 -4.04
CA LEU A 234 -10.77 6.54 -3.44
C LEU A 234 -9.86 5.33 -3.25
N PHE A 235 -9.79 4.84 -2.03
CA PHE A 235 -9.17 3.57 -1.70
C PHE A 235 -10.27 2.57 -1.38
N VAL A 236 -10.48 1.64 -2.32
CA VAL A 236 -11.57 0.67 -2.28
C VAL A 236 -11.00 -0.68 -1.87
N GLN A 237 -11.60 -1.28 -0.86
CA GLN A 237 -11.10 -2.50 -0.24
C GLN A 237 -11.90 -3.73 -0.65
N TYR A 238 -11.27 -4.89 -0.51
CA TYR A 238 -11.82 -6.21 -0.83
C TYR A 238 -12.16 -6.45 -2.31
N THR A 239 -11.46 -5.81 -3.24
CA THR A 239 -11.52 -6.15 -4.67
C THR A 239 -10.62 -7.35 -5.00
N PRO A 240 -11.14 -8.50 -5.49
CA PRO A 240 -10.30 -9.65 -5.83
C PRO A 240 -9.28 -9.36 -6.93
N TYR A 241 -8.07 -9.92 -6.81
CA TYR A 241 -7.05 -9.86 -7.86
C TYR A 241 -7.55 -10.52 -9.17
N GLU A 242 -8.25 -11.65 -9.06
CA GLU A 242 -8.94 -12.35 -10.14
C GLU A 242 -10.41 -12.52 -9.76
N PRO A 243 -11.33 -11.65 -10.24
CA PRO A 243 -12.76 -11.81 -10.01
C PRO A 243 -13.32 -13.04 -10.74
N LYS A 244 -14.27 -13.74 -10.11
CA LYS A 244 -14.91 -14.93 -10.70
C LYS A 244 -15.82 -14.62 -11.89
N ASP A 245 -16.35 -13.42 -11.93
CA ASP A 245 -17.30 -12.93 -12.93
C ASP A 245 -16.59 -12.14 -14.04
N GLY A 246 -15.37 -12.53 -14.39
CA GLY A 246 -14.58 -11.98 -15.50
C GLY A 246 -13.32 -11.23 -15.06
N LYS A 247 -12.33 -11.21 -15.96
CA LYS A 247 -11.04 -10.55 -15.73
C LYS A 247 -11.19 -9.03 -15.75
N TRP A 248 -10.35 -8.33 -15.00
CA TRP A 248 -10.29 -6.86 -15.01
C TRP A 248 -9.94 -6.25 -16.37
N SER A 249 -9.32 -7.02 -17.28
CA SER A 249 -9.01 -6.60 -18.64
C SER A 249 -10.21 -6.68 -19.61
N GLU A 250 -11.34 -7.24 -19.19
CA GLU A 250 -12.52 -7.33 -20.04
C GLU A 250 -13.14 -5.95 -20.26
N PRO A 251 -13.54 -5.60 -21.50
CA PRO A 251 -14.15 -4.31 -21.80
C PRO A 251 -15.35 -3.98 -20.89
N GLY A 252 -15.37 -2.77 -20.32
CA GLY A 252 -16.46 -2.30 -19.47
C GLY A 252 -16.42 -2.83 -18.03
N LYS A 253 -15.52 -3.77 -17.67
CA LYS A 253 -15.50 -4.37 -16.32
C LYS A 253 -15.12 -3.35 -15.25
N LYS A 254 -14.05 -2.58 -15.49
CA LYS A 254 -13.58 -1.54 -14.57
C LYS A 254 -14.61 -0.43 -14.45
N GLU A 255 -15.20 -0.02 -15.57
CA GLU A 255 -16.20 1.04 -15.67
C GLU A 255 -17.47 0.67 -14.89
N ARG A 256 -17.96 -0.57 -15.02
CA ARG A 256 -19.11 -1.05 -14.23
C ARG A 256 -18.83 -1.01 -12.73
N PHE A 257 -17.63 -1.42 -12.30
CA PHE A 257 -17.26 -1.40 -10.89
C PHE A 257 -17.04 0.03 -10.36
N ALA A 258 -16.41 0.91 -11.14
CA ALA A 258 -16.25 2.32 -10.79
C ALA A 258 -17.62 3.01 -10.63
N SER A 259 -18.55 2.78 -11.56
CA SER A 259 -19.93 3.28 -11.44
C SER A 259 -20.64 2.77 -10.18
N GLN A 260 -20.39 1.52 -9.77
CA GLN A 260 -20.94 0.97 -8.53
C GLN A 260 -20.34 1.63 -7.29
N VAL A 261 -19.05 1.95 -7.29
CA VAL A 261 -18.40 2.73 -6.22
C VAL A 261 -19.01 4.13 -6.17
N PHE A 262 -19.14 4.80 -7.31
CA PHE A 262 -19.70 6.16 -7.39
C PHE A 262 -21.17 6.21 -6.97
N SER A 263 -21.97 5.17 -7.27
CA SER A 263 -23.36 5.12 -6.84
C SER A 263 -23.49 5.09 -5.31
N VAL A 264 -22.57 4.40 -4.60
CA VAL A 264 -22.55 4.44 -3.13
C VAL A 264 -22.23 5.85 -2.63
N ILE A 265 -21.31 6.56 -3.30
CA ILE A 265 -20.97 7.94 -2.92
C ILE A 265 -22.17 8.88 -3.16
N ASP A 266 -22.90 8.74 -4.28
CA ASP A 266 -24.09 9.53 -4.60
C ASP A 266 -25.23 9.38 -3.57
N GLU A 267 -25.33 8.23 -2.88
CA GLU A 267 -26.29 8.06 -1.78
C GLU A 267 -26.09 9.10 -0.66
N TYR A 268 -24.83 9.49 -0.40
CA TYR A 268 -24.45 10.42 0.66
C TYR A 268 -24.13 11.82 0.14
N ALA A 269 -23.64 11.94 -1.09
CA ALA A 269 -23.31 13.19 -1.75
C ALA A 269 -23.97 13.28 -3.15
N PRO A 270 -25.31 13.52 -3.21
CA PRO A 270 -26.04 13.52 -4.47
C PRO A 270 -25.45 14.45 -5.52
N GLY A 271 -25.23 13.91 -6.73
CA GLY A 271 -24.65 14.65 -7.85
C GLY A 271 -23.12 14.60 -7.88
N PHE A 272 -22.51 13.69 -7.11
CA PHE A 272 -21.08 13.37 -7.18
C PHE A 272 -20.73 12.80 -8.55
N THR A 273 -21.50 11.84 -9.09
CA THR A 273 -21.19 11.31 -10.43
C THR A 273 -21.24 12.40 -11.50
N ASN A 274 -22.16 13.36 -11.35
CA ASN A 274 -22.27 14.52 -12.24
C ASN A 274 -21.14 15.54 -12.10
N SER A 275 -20.26 15.44 -11.10
CA SER A 275 -19.08 16.32 -10.96
C SER A 275 -17.82 15.69 -11.52
N ILE A 276 -17.84 14.41 -11.87
CA ILE A 276 -16.69 13.70 -12.42
C ILE A 276 -16.36 14.25 -13.82
N ILE A 277 -15.14 14.77 -13.95
CA ILE A 277 -14.55 15.16 -15.23
C ILE A 277 -13.94 13.94 -15.90
N ASP A 278 -13.14 13.19 -15.14
CA ASP A 278 -12.48 11.96 -15.56
C ASP A 278 -12.05 11.15 -14.33
N TYR A 279 -11.70 9.88 -14.53
CA TYR A 279 -11.13 9.05 -13.48
C TYR A 279 -10.15 7.99 -14.01
N GLU A 280 -9.19 7.61 -13.17
CA GLU A 280 -8.29 6.48 -13.39
C GLU A 280 -8.55 5.41 -12.32
N MET A 281 -8.73 4.16 -12.74
CA MET A 281 -8.90 3.02 -11.83
C MET A 281 -7.75 2.01 -11.95
N LEU A 282 -7.07 1.78 -10.82
CA LEU A 282 -5.96 0.83 -10.67
C LEU A 282 -6.42 -0.36 -9.81
N THR A 283 -6.70 -1.49 -10.47
CA THR A 283 -7.07 -2.77 -9.85
C THR A 283 -5.84 -3.49 -9.26
N PRO A 284 -5.98 -4.56 -8.46
CA PRO A 284 -4.83 -5.26 -7.90
C PRO A 284 -3.80 -5.74 -8.96
N PRO A 285 -4.20 -6.29 -10.14
CA PRO A 285 -3.26 -6.56 -11.21
C PRO A 285 -2.59 -5.33 -11.82
N ASP A 286 -3.28 -4.18 -11.88
CA ASP A 286 -2.65 -2.93 -12.34
C ASP A 286 -1.61 -2.44 -11.32
N LEU A 287 -1.93 -2.50 -10.03
CA LEU A 287 -1.01 -2.11 -8.95
C LEU A 287 0.26 -2.97 -8.99
N GLU A 288 0.11 -4.28 -9.24
CA GLU A 288 1.26 -5.18 -9.45
C GLU A 288 2.09 -4.78 -10.66
N ARG A 289 1.44 -4.54 -11.80
CA ARG A 289 2.13 -4.19 -13.06
C ARG A 289 2.82 -2.83 -13.01
N VAL A 290 2.16 -1.81 -12.47
CA VAL A 290 2.62 -0.41 -12.51
C VAL A 290 3.65 -0.11 -11.43
N PHE A 291 3.48 -0.69 -10.23
CA PHE A 291 4.30 -0.36 -9.06
C PHE A 291 5.14 -1.54 -8.55
N SER A 292 5.14 -2.67 -9.25
CA SER A 292 5.83 -3.90 -8.82
C SER A 292 5.40 -4.38 -7.44
N LEU A 293 4.10 -4.28 -7.13
CA LEU A 293 3.49 -4.73 -5.88
C LEU A 293 2.92 -6.15 -6.03
N PRO A 294 3.61 -7.22 -5.58
CA PRO A 294 3.13 -8.58 -5.79
C PRO A 294 1.70 -8.76 -5.26
N ARG A 295 0.83 -9.27 -6.11
CA ARG A 295 -0.60 -9.46 -5.94
C ARG A 295 -1.34 -8.19 -5.46
N GLY A 296 -0.82 -7.01 -5.80
CA GLY A 296 -1.36 -5.69 -5.45
C GLY A 296 -1.14 -5.27 -4.00
N ASN A 297 -0.22 -5.90 -3.26
CA ASN A 297 -0.02 -5.62 -1.84
C ASN A 297 0.98 -4.50 -1.58
N ILE A 298 0.46 -3.38 -1.08
CA ILE A 298 1.21 -2.15 -0.76
C ILE A 298 2.26 -2.33 0.33
N PHE A 299 2.22 -3.44 1.07
CA PHE A 299 3.20 -3.81 2.08
C PHE A 299 4.18 -4.88 1.57
N HIS A 300 4.16 -5.28 0.30
CA HIS A 300 4.98 -6.38 -0.26
C HIS A 300 4.76 -7.76 0.40
N GLY A 301 3.71 -7.89 1.22
CA GLY A 301 3.40 -9.08 2.01
C GLY A 301 2.39 -8.75 3.10
N ALA A 302 1.45 -9.66 3.37
CA ALA A 302 0.45 -9.51 4.41
C ALA A 302 1.06 -9.16 5.77
N MET A 303 0.30 -8.41 6.58
CA MET A 303 0.68 -8.03 7.96
C MET A 303 0.00 -8.95 8.99
N GLY A 304 -0.01 -10.25 8.71
CA GLY A 304 -0.41 -11.28 9.68
C GLY A 304 0.73 -11.57 10.67
N LEU A 305 0.41 -12.15 11.83
CA LEU A 305 1.40 -12.52 12.84
C LEU A 305 2.46 -13.51 12.30
N ASP A 306 2.10 -14.29 11.29
CA ASP A 306 2.94 -15.21 10.55
C ASP A 306 3.93 -14.52 9.59
N GLN A 307 3.82 -13.20 9.37
CA GLN A 307 4.68 -12.40 8.48
C GLN A 307 5.08 -11.04 9.07
N LEU A 308 5.10 -10.94 10.40
CA LEU A 308 5.51 -9.75 11.14
C LEU A 308 6.68 -10.04 12.08
N PHE A 309 7.32 -8.98 12.55
CA PHE A 309 8.48 -9.04 13.46
C PHE A 309 9.58 -9.94 12.89
N TRP A 310 10.03 -10.92 13.69
CA TRP A 310 11.09 -11.86 13.33
C TRP A 310 10.69 -12.86 12.23
N MET A 311 9.40 -12.95 11.88
CA MET A 311 8.89 -13.72 10.74
C MET A 311 8.99 -12.95 9.42
N ARG A 312 9.39 -11.67 9.44
CA ARG A 312 9.39 -10.79 8.26
C ARG A 312 10.82 -10.48 7.78
N PRO A 313 11.22 -10.91 6.57
CA PRO A 313 10.44 -11.64 5.56
C PRO A 313 10.36 -13.15 5.81
N MET A 314 11.27 -13.71 6.60
CA MET A 314 11.22 -15.10 7.06
C MET A 314 12.04 -15.26 8.36
N PRO A 315 11.77 -16.31 9.17
CA PRO A 315 12.64 -16.71 10.26
C PRO A 315 14.10 -16.86 9.81
N GLY A 316 15.05 -16.39 10.62
CA GLY A 316 16.48 -16.43 10.29
C GLY A 316 16.97 -15.28 9.40
N ASN A 317 16.09 -14.64 8.62
CA ASN A 317 16.45 -13.55 7.69
C ASN A 317 15.73 -12.22 8.00
N SER A 318 15.20 -12.04 9.20
CA SER A 318 14.57 -10.80 9.66
C SER A 318 15.55 -9.69 10.08
N SER A 319 16.85 -9.95 9.98
CA SER A 319 17.93 -9.00 10.28
C SER A 319 18.32 -8.11 9.10
N TYR A 320 17.42 -7.96 8.11
CA TYR A 320 17.64 -7.29 6.82
C TYR A 320 18.67 -7.97 5.90
N ARG A 321 19.28 -9.08 6.33
CA ARG A 321 20.22 -9.88 5.54
C ARG A 321 19.50 -11.00 4.79
N SER A 322 19.95 -11.25 3.58
CA SER A 322 19.55 -12.43 2.83
C SER A 322 20.45 -13.64 3.12
N PRO A 323 20.10 -14.85 2.66
CA PRO A 323 21.00 -16.00 2.67
C PRO A 323 22.24 -15.82 1.77
N ILE A 324 22.21 -14.88 0.83
CA ILE A 324 23.35 -14.53 -0.05
C ILE A 324 24.17 -13.44 0.62
N ASP A 325 25.49 -13.65 0.76
CA ASP A 325 26.39 -12.65 1.33
C ASP A 325 26.41 -11.39 0.46
N GLY A 326 26.46 -10.21 1.09
CA GLY A 326 26.40 -8.92 0.41
C GLY A 326 25.00 -8.50 -0.09
N LEU A 327 23.96 -9.34 0.01
CA LEU A 327 22.59 -8.98 -0.39
C LEU A 327 21.69 -8.72 0.83
N TYR A 328 21.02 -7.57 0.81
CA TYR A 328 20.18 -7.06 1.89
C TYR A 328 18.77 -6.73 1.39
N PHE A 329 17.77 -6.90 2.24
CA PHE A 329 16.39 -6.47 1.98
C PHE A 329 16.14 -5.11 2.61
N CYS A 330 15.59 -4.15 1.84
CA CYS A 330 15.32 -2.80 2.34
C CYS A 330 13.89 -2.28 2.06
N SER A 331 13.01 -3.15 1.56
CA SER A 331 11.66 -2.78 1.13
C SER A 331 10.59 -2.89 2.21
N ALA A 332 9.35 -2.52 1.89
CA ALA A 332 8.19 -2.68 2.77
C ALA A 332 7.97 -4.14 3.23
N GLY A 333 8.56 -5.11 2.52
CA GLY A 333 8.53 -6.54 2.85
C GLY A 333 9.39 -6.94 4.06
N THR A 334 10.18 -6.03 4.63
CA THR A 334 10.91 -6.21 5.89
C THR A 334 10.17 -5.55 7.06
N HIS A 335 10.52 -5.90 8.30
CA HIS A 335 10.02 -5.18 9.48
C HIS A 335 10.57 -3.73 9.50
N PRO A 336 9.81 -2.70 9.92
CA PRO A 336 8.47 -2.73 10.55
C PRO A 336 7.28 -3.02 9.62
N GLY A 337 7.43 -2.88 8.32
CA GLY A 337 6.34 -2.99 7.34
C GLY A 337 6.29 -1.74 6.45
N GLY A 338 5.23 -1.60 5.65
CA GLY A 338 5.07 -0.40 4.82
C GLY A 338 4.36 0.75 5.53
N GLY A 339 3.96 1.75 4.74
CA GLY A 339 3.76 3.11 5.20
C GLY A 339 5.03 3.92 4.93
N VAL A 340 4.91 5.15 4.45
CA VAL A 340 6.02 6.00 3.96
C VAL A 340 6.88 6.54 5.12
N MET A 341 7.35 5.65 6.00
CA MET A 341 8.09 5.94 7.22
C MET A 341 9.62 5.83 7.06
N GLY A 342 10.10 5.22 5.96
CA GLY A 342 11.53 5.08 5.65
C GLY A 342 12.32 4.11 6.54
N ALA A 343 11.71 3.51 7.57
CA ALA A 343 12.39 2.67 8.56
C ALA A 343 13.05 1.42 7.96
N CYS A 344 12.39 0.71 7.03
CA CYS A 344 12.96 -0.48 6.37
C CYS A 344 14.28 -0.15 5.65
N GLY A 345 14.27 0.90 4.82
CA GLY A 345 15.44 1.38 4.10
C GLY A 345 16.57 1.81 5.05
N ARG A 346 16.24 2.63 6.05
CA ARG A 346 17.20 3.08 7.07
C ARG A 346 17.85 1.91 7.81
N ASN A 347 17.06 0.96 8.28
CA ASN A 347 17.56 -0.15 9.08
C ASN A 347 18.46 -1.08 8.25
N ALA A 348 18.07 -1.38 7.02
CA ALA A 348 18.91 -2.16 6.09
C ALA A 348 20.25 -1.46 5.80
N ALA A 349 20.23 -0.14 5.55
CA ALA A 349 21.44 0.65 5.35
C ALA A 349 22.38 0.58 6.58
N MET A 350 21.84 0.72 7.79
CA MET A 350 22.63 0.59 9.02
C MET A 350 23.25 -0.80 9.18
N VAL A 351 22.57 -1.86 8.74
CA VAL A 351 23.10 -3.23 8.76
C VAL A 351 24.22 -3.41 7.71
N CYS A 352 24.06 -2.97 6.46
CA CYS A 352 25.17 -3.04 5.46
C CYS A 352 26.37 -2.20 5.93
N LEU A 353 26.17 -0.98 6.43
CA LEU A 353 27.25 -0.13 6.93
C LEU A 353 28.02 -0.77 8.11
N LYS A 354 27.32 -1.42 9.03
CA LYS A 354 27.96 -2.12 10.14
C LYS A 354 28.83 -3.27 9.61
N TYR A 355 28.32 -4.05 8.66
CA TYR A 355 29.08 -5.16 8.07
C TYR A 355 30.35 -4.69 7.37
N GLN A 356 30.26 -3.66 6.53
CA GLN A 356 31.41 -3.14 5.80
C GLN A 356 32.51 -2.61 6.72
N LYS A 357 32.18 -2.10 7.92
CA LYS A 357 33.19 -1.67 8.89
C LYS A 357 34.01 -2.80 9.50
N PHE A 358 33.48 -4.02 9.56
CA PHE A 358 34.17 -5.18 10.17
C PHE A 358 34.89 -6.07 9.15
N HIS A 359 34.65 -5.85 7.85
CA HIS A 359 35.20 -6.67 6.76
C HIS A 359 35.96 -5.85 5.69
N LYS A 360 36.28 -4.59 6.00
CA LYS A 360 37.40 -3.85 5.39
C LYS A 360 38.65 -4.15 6.20
#